data_AF-D5WRY4-F1
#
_entry.id   AF-D5WRY4-F1
#
_cell.length_a   1.000
_cell.length_b   1.000
_cell.length_c   1.000
_cell.angle_alpha   90.00
_cell.angle_beta   90.00
_cell.angle_gamma   90.00
#
_symmetry.space_group_name_H-M   'P 1'
#
loop_
_entity.id
_entity.type
_entity.pdbx_description
1 polymer ?
#
loop_
_entity_poly.entity_id
_entity_poly.type
_entity_poly.pdbx_seq_one_letter_code
_entity_poly.pdbx_strand_id
1 'polypeptide(L)'
;MPGINGTETSGSRPGWTLADVKSLLRRFGIIVYIGSPLDDLLMMELELEDLWGGHLIDRETYLLAKAAIAKRRREIEYNFWRSMKEPK
;
A
#
# COMPACT_ATOMS: atom_id res chain seq x y z
N MET A 1 -20.60 -18.40 32.10
CA MET A 1 -20.15 -17.30 32.98
C MET A 1 -19.81 -16.09 32.12
N PRO A 2 -20.14 -14.86 32.54
CA PRO A 2 -19.80 -13.64 31.80
C PRO A 2 -18.45 -13.05 32.23
N GLY A 3 -17.74 -12.45 31.27
CA GLY A 3 -16.90 -11.27 31.45
C GLY A 3 -15.42 -11.45 31.83
N ILE A 4 -14.53 -11.33 30.84
CA ILE A 4 -13.32 -10.50 30.96
C ILE A 4 -13.22 -9.62 29.70
N ASN A 5 -13.51 -8.33 29.86
CA ASN A 5 -13.22 -7.32 28.85
C ASN A 5 -11.85 -6.71 29.16
N GLY A 6 -10.97 -6.68 28.16
CA GLY A 6 -9.85 -5.73 28.04
C GLY A 6 -9.77 -5.37 26.57
N THR A 7 -10.34 -4.24 26.12
CA THR A 7 -9.60 -2.98 25.94
C THR A 7 -8.33 -3.14 25.11
N GLU A 8 -8.47 -3.48 23.84
CA GLU A 8 -7.63 -2.85 22.82
C GLU A 8 -8.51 -1.93 22.01
N THR A 9 -8.23 -0.65 22.16
CA THR A 9 -8.73 0.43 21.32
C THR A 9 -8.61 0.02 19.86
N SER A 10 -9.73 -0.02 19.13
CA SER A 10 -9.70 0.09 17.68
C SER A 10 -9.22 1.50 17.35
N GLY A 11 -7.92 1.74 17.52
CA GLY A 11 -7.26 2.91 16.96
C GLY A 11 -7.52 2.85 15.46
N SER A 12 -8.37 3.75 14.97
CA SER A 12 -8.67 3.88 13.54
C SER A 12 -7.34 3.94 12.79
N ARG A 13 -6.96 2.84 12.12
CA ARG A 13 -5.70 2.80 11.38
C ARG A 13 -5.77 3.89 10.31
N PRO A 14 -4.76 4.77 10.20
CA PRO A 14 -4.82 5.91 9.29
C PRO A 14 -4.73 5.43 7.84
N GLY A 15 -5.86 5.07 7.24
CA GLY A 15 -5.97 4.60 5.86
C GLY A 15 -5.12 3.36 5.54
N TRP A 16 -5.11 2.96 4.27
CA TRP A 16 -4.24 1.89 3.77
C TRP A 16 -2.79 2.35 3.65
N THR A 17 -1.88 1.40 3.88
CA THR A 17 -0.44 1.54 3.69
C THR A 17 0.05 0.63 2.56
N LEU A 18 1.32 0.76 2.16
CA LEU A 18 1.93 -0.15 1.18
C LEU A 18 1.90 -1.62 1.66
N ALA A 19 1.95 -1.86 2.98
CA ALA A 19 1.88 -3.21 3.52
C ALA A 19 0.51 -3.85 3.26
N ASP A 20 -0.56 -3.05 3.35
CA ASP A 20 -1.92 -3.49 3.03
C ASP A 20 -2.06 -3.81 1.54
N VAL A 21 -1.52 -2.96 0.67
CA VAL A 21 -1.46 -3.21 -0.79
C VAL A 21 -0.73 -4.50 -1.12
N LYS A 22 0.45 -4.72 -0.52
CA LYS A 22 1.22 -5.95 -0.69
C LYS A 22 0.44 -7.18 -0.20
N SER A 23 -0.32 -7.04 0.88
CA SER A 23 -1.14 -8.11 1.44
C SER A 23 -2.34 -8.42 0.53
N LEU A 24 -2.96 -7.39 -0.04
CA LEU A 24 -4.00 -7.53 -1.06
C LEU A 24 -3.48 -8.32 -2.27
N LEU A 25 -2.38 -7.87 -2.88
CA LEU A 25 -1.80 -8.50 -4.07
C LEU A 25 -1.40 -9.97 -3.82
N ARG A 26 -0.87 -10.28 -2.62
CA ARG A 26 -0.55 -11.66 -2.24
C ARG A 26 -1.76 -12.59 -2.22
N ARG A 27 -2.98 -12.09 -1.96
CA ARG A 27 -4.22 -12.91 -2.02
C ARG A 27 -4.51 -13.41 -3.44
N PHE A 28 -4.00 -12.73 -4.46
CA PHE A 28 -4.11 -13.09 -5.86
C PHE A 28 -2.85 -13.80 -6.39
N GLY A 29 -1.89 -14.15 -5.52
CA GLY A 29 -0.62 -14.76 -5.92
C GLY A 29 0.38 -13.77 -6.55
N ILE A 30 0.12 -12.47 -6.48
CA ILE A 30 0.95 -11.43 -7.09
C ILE A 30 2.01 -10.97 -6.09
N ILE A 31 3.28 -11.11 -6.47
CA ILE A 31 4.44 -10.64 -5.69
C ILE A 31 5.31 -9.80 -6.61
N VAL A 32 5.42 -8.50 -6.30
CA VAL A 32 6.23 -7.55 -7.06
C VAL A 32 7.56 -7.32 -6.35
N TYR A 33 8.66 -7.53 -7.07
CA TYR A 33 10.01 -7.16 -6.66
C TYR A 33 10.95 -7.10 -7.88
N ILE A 34 11.17 -5.90 -8.40
CA ILE A 34 12.11 -5.58 -9.51
C ILE A 34 13.45 -5.08 -8.95
N GLY A 35 13.49 -4.65 -7.68
CA GLY A 35 14.71 -4.17 -7.01
C GLY A 35 14.85 -2.64 -7.00
N SER A 36 13.88 -1.93 -7.58
CA SER A 36 13.78 -0.47 -7.53
C SER A 36 12.46 -0.07 -6.85
N PRO A 37 12.49 0.76 -5.78
CA PRO A 37 11.27 1.10 -5.04
C PRO A 37 10.18 1.80 -5.87
N LEU A 38 10.55 2.66 -6.83
CA LEU A 38 9.57 3.35 -7.66
C LEU A 38 8.99 2.44 -8.75
N ASP A 39 9.82 1.55 -9.29
CA ASP A 39 9.38 0.58 -10.29
C ASP A 39 8.50 -0.50 -9.65
N ASP A 40 8.82 -0.92 -8.42
CA ASP A 40 7.95 -1.79 -7.62
C ASP A 40 6.57 -1.15 -7.39
N LEU A 41 6.51 0.16 -7.12
CA LEU A 41 5.23 0.87 -6.97
C LEU A 41 4.46 0.95 -8.29
N LEU A 42 5.15 1.22 -9.41
CA LEU A 42 4.53 1.24 -10.74
C LEU A 42 3.93 -0.12 -11.08
N MET A 43 4.67 -1.21 -10.85
CA MET A 43 4.15 -2.55 -11.10
C MET A 43 2.95 -2.88 -10.21
N MET A 44 3.02 -2.60 -8.91
CA MET A 44 1.86 -2.80 -8.02
C MET A 44 0.63 -2.02 -8.50
N GLU A 45 0.84 -0.82 -9.05
CA GLU A 45 -0.22 0.00 -9.60
C GLU A 45 -0.84 -0.63 -10.86
N LEU A 46 -0.03 -1.14 -11.80
CA LEU A 46 -0.51 -1.86 -12.99
C LEU A 46 -1.33 -3.11 -12.62
N GLU A 47 -0.83 -3.92 -11.68
CA GLU A 47 -1.53 -5.12 -11.20
C GLU A 47 -2.88 -4.75 -10.54
N LEU A 48 -2.96 -3.62 -9.84
CA LEU A 48 -4.23 -3.12 -9.29
C LEU A 48 -5.22 -2.67 -10.38
N GLU A 49 -4.74 -2.08 -11.47
CA GLU A 49 -5.60 -1.74 -12.62
C GLU A 49 -6.20 -3.02 -13.24
N ASP A 50 -5.39 -4.07 -13.41
CA ASP A 50 -5.85 -5.34 -13.96
C ASP A 50 -6.86 -6.03 -13.05
N LEU A 51 -6.62 -6.07 -11.74
CA LEU A 51 -7.57 -6.60 -10.77
C LEU A 51 -8.89 -5.81 -10.75
N TRP A 52 -8.83 -4.48 -10.87
CA TRP A 52 -10.03 -3.65 -10.89
C TRP A 52 -10.80 -3.80 -12.21
N GLY A 53 -10.12 -3.76 -13.36
CA GLY A 53 -10.71 -3.97 -14.68
C GLY A 53 -11.34 -5.36 -14.83
N GLY A 54 -10.73 -6.37 -14.21
CA GLY A 54 -11.25 -7.72 -14.10
C GLY A 54 -12.39 -7.90 -13.08
N HIS A 55 -12.81 -6.85 -12.37
CA HIS A 55 -13.82 -6.88 -11.31
C HIS A 55 -13.49 -7.86 -10.16
N LEU A 56 -12.19 -8.10 -9.92
CA LEU A 56 -11.70 -9.00 -8.86
C LEU A 56 -11.58 -8.31 -7.50
N ILE A 57 -11.57 -6.98 -7.49
CA ILE A 57 -11.65 -6.12 -6.31
C ILE A 57 -12.77 -5.10 -6.51
N ASP A 58 -13.31 -4.56 -5.42
CA ASP A 58 -14.31 -3.49 -5.48
C ASP A 58 -13.65 -2.10 -5.62
N ARG A 59 -14.47 -1.09 -5.92
CA ARG A 59 -14.02 0.30 -6.13
C ARG A 59 -13.37 0.91 -4.89
N GLU A 60 -13.89 0.62 -3.69
CA GLU A 60 -13.35 1.18 -2.45
C GLU A 60 -11.95 0.61 -2.19
N THR A 61 -11.81 -0.72 -2.32
CA THR A 61 -10.53 -1.43 -2.25
C THR A 61 -9.51 -0.85 -3.23
N TYR A 62 -9.90 -0.65 -4.49
CA TYR A 62 -9.03 -0.07 -5.52
C TYR A 62 -8.57 1.35 -5.15
N LEU A 63 -9.50 2.23 -4.73
CA LEU A 63 -9.17 3.61 -4.38
C LEU A 63 -8.26 3.71 -3.15
N LEU A 64 -8.52 2.89 -2.12
CA LEU A 64 -7.68 2.83 -0.92
C LEU A 64 -6.26 2.35 -1.26
N ALA A 65 -6.13 1.33 -2.12
CA ALA A 65 -4.84 0.83 -2.56
C ALA A 65 -4.06 1.87 -3.38
N LYS A 66 -4.71 2.54 -4.34
CA LYS A 66 -4.11 3.62 -5.14
C LYS A 66 -3.64 4.78 -4.26
N ALA A 67 -4.43 5.18 -3.27
CA ALA A 67 -4.06 6.24 -2.33
C ALA A 67 -2.81 5.86 -1.51
N ALA A 68 -2.70 4.61 -1.08
CA ALA A 68 -1.55 4.10 -0.35
C ALA A 68 -0.26 4.09 -1.21
N ILE A 69 -0.34 3.65 -2.47
CA ILE A 69 0.76 3.72 -3.44
C ILE A 69 1.19 5.17 -3.66
N ALA A 70 0.24 6.08 -3.90
CA ALA A 70 0.53 7.48 -4.14
C ALA A 70 1.20 8.15 -2.93
N LYS A 71 0.77 7.83 -1.71
CA LYS A 71 1.43 8.28 -0.47
C LYS A 71 2.88 7.81 -0.41
N ARG A 72 3.11 6.52 -0.65
CA ARG A 72 4.46 5.95 -0.62
C ARG A 72 5.36 6.55 -1.70
N ARG A 73 4.86 6.78 -2.91
CA ARG A 73 5.60 7.39 -4.02
C ARG A 73 6.15 8.76 -3.59
N ARG A 74 5.28 9.62 -3.03
CA ARG A 74 5.69 10.94 -2.50
C ARG A 74 6.75 10.86 -1.41
N GLU A 75 6.64 9.90 -0.49
CA GLU A 75 7.65 9.70 0.55
C GLU A 75 9.02 9.32 -0.04
N ILE A 76 9.05 8.42 -1.02
CA ILE A 76 10.29 8.00 -1.69
C ILE A 76 10.91 9.18 -2.43
N GLU A 77 10.13 9.90 -3.24
CA GLU A 77 10.59 11.06 -3.99
C GLU A 77 11.12 12.17 -3.07
N TYR A 78 10.41 12.45 -1.97
CA TYR A 78 10.82 13.43 -0.99
C TYR A 78 12.12 13.04 -0.29
N ASN A 79 12.25 11.78 0.14
CA ASN A 79 13.48 11.28 0.77
C ASN A 79 14.67 11.31 -0.21
N PHE A 80 14.42 10.96 -1.47
CA PHE A 80 15.40 11.07 -2.54
C PHE A 80 15.85 12.52 -2.71
N TRP A 81 14.92 13.46 -2.84
CA TRP A 81 15.23 14.89 -2.95
C TRP A 81 16.00 15.42 -1.75
N ARG A 82 15.62 15.02 -0.53
CA ARG A 82 16.34 15.39 0.70
C ARG A 82 17.79 14.90 0.65
N SER A 83 18.01 13.65 0.23
CA SER A 83 19.36 13.08 0.15
C SER A 83 20.27 13.81 -0.86
N MET A 84 19.69 14.43 -1.90
CA MET A 84 20.46 15.24 -2.85
C MET A 84 20.84 16.61 -2.30
N LYS A 85 20.04 17.19 -1.38
CA LYS A 85 20.30 18.52 -0.81
C LYS A 85 21.24 18.52 0.39
N GLU A 86 21.29 17.43 1.14
CA GLU A 86 22.13 17.27 2.33
C GLU A 86 22.96 15.97 2.25
N PRO A 87 24.01 15.93 1.41
CA PRO A 87 24.92 14.79 1.35
C PRO A 87 25.69 14.66 2.68
N LYS A 88 25.79 13.42 3.18
CA LYS A 88 26.53 13.09 4.41
C LYS A 88 28.04 13.16 4.23
#